data_AF-A0A151RBD2-F1
#
_entry.id   AF-A0A151RBD2-F1
#
_cell.length_a   1.000
_cell.length_b   1.000
_cell.length_c   1.000
_cell.angle_alpha   90.00
_cell.angle_beta   90.00
_cell.angle_gamma   90.00
#
_symmetry.space_group_name_H-M   'P 1'
#
loop_
_entity.id
_entity.type
_entity.pdbx_description
1 polymer ?
#
loop_
_entity_poly.entity_id
_entity_poly.type
_entity_poly.pdbx_seq_one_letter_code
_entity_poly.pdbx_strand_id
1 'polypeptide(L)'
;MRKANSRICLTYDRWTCITQEGYICVIAHFVDSNWKLNSKILAFSKLDPPHGGHEMTKKIFEILLDWGIDRKMFSITLDNASANDKCLIFNGSYFHVRCSAHILNLIVQEGLRVASGALKKIRMLDSAIKYKHAFGCLAIRDRNYVHCPSDDEWNRDARMCEFLKPFFVTTNLISGSTYPMSNWYFMQVWKIEKLLREFIMCEDLVIKEMVSKMMTKFSKYWHDYCEILAISVILDP
;
A
#
# COMPACT_ATOMS: atom_id res chain seq x y z
N MET A 1 -20.12 -15.70 12.61
CA MET A 1 -20.41 -14.60 11.68
C MET A 1 -21.88 -14.17 11.71
N ARG A 2 -22.86 -14.97 11.23
CA ARG A 2 -24.29 -14.59 11.33
C ARG A 2 -24.76 -14.24 12.76
N LYS A 3 -24.25 -14.97 13.76
CA LYS A 3 -24.53 -14.74 15.19
C LYS A 3 -23.61 -13.70 15.87
N ALA A 4 -22.62 -13.14 15.16
CA ALA A 4 -21.77 -12.10 15.75
C ALA A 4 -22.59 -10.82 15.92
N ASN A 5 -22.46 -10.15 17.06
CA ASN A 5 -23.17 -8.90 17.35
C ASN A 5 -22.51 -7.68 16.68
N SER A 6 -21.25 -7.79 16.26
CA SER A 6 -20.55 -6.73 15.53
C SER A 6 -21.06 -6.61 14.08
N ARG A 7 -20.83 -5.44 13.47
CA ARG A 7 -20.86 -5.32 12.02
C ARG A 7 -19.64 -6.01 11.40
N ILE A 8 -19.66 -6.17 10.07
CA ILE A 8 -18.65 -6.89 9.28
C ILE A 8 -17.98 -5.90 8.31
N CYS A 9 -16.66 -5.92 8.28
CA CYS A 9 -15.85 -5.24 7.28
C CYS A 9 -15.33 -6.28 6.28
N LEU A 10 -15.28 -5.95 5.00
CA LEU A 10 -14.69 -6.83 3.99
C LEU A 10 -13.33 -6.31 3.55
N THR A 11 -12.41 -7.20 3.24
CA THR A 11 -11.31 -6.89 2.31
C THR A 11 -11.55 -7.68 1.03
N TYR A 12 -11.28 -7.02 -0.09
CA TYR A 12 -11.37 -7.62 -1.41
C TYR A 12 -10.05 -7.38 -2.11
N ASP A 13 -9.49 -8.47 -2.65
CA ASP A 13 -8.31 -8.42 -3.47
C ASP A 13 -8.58 -9.09 -4.81
N ARG A 14 -8.08 -8.46 -5.86
CA ARG A 14 -8.21 -8.91 -7.24
C ARG A 14 -6.84 -8.84 -7.87
N TRP A 15 -6.38 -9.96 -8.39
CA TRP A 15 -5.13 -10.03 -9.13
C TRP A 15 -5.33 -10.82 -10.42
N THR A 16 -4.46 -10.55 -11.38
CA THR A 16 -4.32 -11.34 -12.59
C THR A 16 -3.10 -12.23 -12.42
N CYS A 17 -3.28 -13.54 -12.58
CA CYS A 17 -2.17 -14.48 -12.54
C CYS A 17 -1.38 -14.49 -13.85
N ILE A 18 -0.24 -15.18 -13.87
CA ILE A 18 0.65 -15.24 -15.04
C ILE A 18 0.00 -15.85 -16.29
N THR A 19 -1.04 -16.68 -16.12
CA THR A 19 -1.83 -17.25 -17.22
C THR A 19 -2.89 -16.29 -17.74
N GLN A 20 -2.86 -15.02 -17.34
CA GLN A 20 -3.81 -13.95 -17.68
C GLN A 20 -5.23 -14.16 -17.13
N GLU A 21 -5.42 -15.10 -16.22
CA GLU A 21 -6.71 -15.29 -15.56
C GLU A 21 -6.86 -14.37 -14.35
N GLY A 22 -8.03 -13.76 -14.20
CA GLY A 22 -8.38 -12.95 -13.03
C GLY A 22 -8.88 -13.83 -11.88
N TYR A 23 -8.47 -13.49 -10.66
CA TYR A 23 -8.97 -14.10 -9.43
C TYR A 23 -9.48 -13.03 -8.48
N ILE A 24 -10.42 -13.43 -7.63
CA ILE A 24 -10.89 -12.62 -6.52
C ILE A 24 -10.78 -13.39 -5.21
N CYS A 25 -10.42 -12.67 -4.15
CA CYS A 25 -10.52 -13.13 -2.78
C CYS A 25 -11.37 -12.13 -1.99
N VAL A 26 -12.40 -12.62 -1.31
CA VAL A 26 -13.23 -11.81 -0.41
C VAL A 26 -13.08 -12.36 0.99
N ILE A 27 -12.67 -11.51 1.93
CA ILE A 27 -12.44 -11.87 3.33
C ILE A 27 -13.33 -11.00 4.21
N ALA A 28 -14.06 -11.63 5.13
CA ALA A 28 -14.82 -10.95 6.16
C ALA A 28 -14.00 -10.81 7.44
N HIS A 29 -14.00 -9.60 7.99
CA HIS A 29 -13.40 -9.23 9.26
C HIS A 29 -14.51 -8.82 10.23
N PHE A 30 -14.52 -9.39 11.43
CA PHE A 30 -15.52 -9.08 12.46
C PHE A 30 -14.97 -9.36 13.85
N VAL A 31 -15.59 -8.75 14.87
CA VAL A 31 -15.24 -8.97 16.27
C VAL A 31 -16.30 -9.89 16.89
N ASP A 32 -15.86 -10.97 17.54
CA ASP A 32 -16.77 -11.89 18.21
C ASP A 32 -17.17 -11.40 19.63
N SER A 33 -17.99 -12.18 20.32
CA SER A 33 -18.45 -11.87 21.68
C SER A 33 -17.31 -11.84 22.72
N ASN A 34 -16.16 -12.42 22.40
CA ASN A 34 -14.98 -12.45 23.26
C ASN A 34 -14.00 -11.30 22.91
N TRP A 35 -14.47 -10.31 22.16
CA TRP A 35 -13.66 -9.18 21.69
C TRP A 35 -12.46 -9.59 20.83
N LYS A 36 -12.52 -10.78 20.20
CA LYS A 36 -11.45 -11.26 19.33
C LYS A 36 -11.73 -10.87 17.88
N LEU A 37 -10.75 -10.26 17.24
CA LEU A 37 -10.76 -10.03 15.80
C LEU A 37 -10.65 -11.36 15.04
N ASN A 38 -11.62 -11.62 14.17
CA ASN A 38 -11.69 -12.81 13.34
C ASN A 38 -11.68 -12.41 11.86
N SER A 39 -10.93 -13.17 11.06
CA SER A 39 -10.86 -13.05 9.60
C SER A 39 -11.29 -14.36 8.96
N LYS A 40 -12.21 -14.33 8.00
CA LYS A 40 -12.69 -15.52 7.29
C LYS A 40 -12.80 -15.28 5.80
N ILE A 41 -12.14 -16.13 5.00
CA ILE A 41 -12.31 -16.15 3.54
C ILE A 41 -13.75 -16.58 3.23
N LEU A 42 -14.50 -15.69 2.58
CA LEU A 42 -15.86 -15.94 2.11
C LEU A 42 -15.87 -16.59 0.73
N ALA A 43 -14.96 -16.15 -0.13
CA ALA A 43 -14.82 -16.63 -1.49
C ALA A 43 -13.36 -16.51 -1.96
N PHE A 44 -12.91 -17.53 -2.67
CA PHE A 44 -11.70 -17.51 -3.49
C PHE A 44 -12.08 -18.16 -4.81
N SER A 45 -12.19 -17.37 -5.88
CA SER A 45 -12.70 -17.88 -7.15
C SER A 45 -12.06 -17.17 -8.33
N LYS A 46 -11.97 -17.88 -9.45
CA LYS A 46 -11.71 -17.28 -10.75
C LYS A 46 -12.81 -16.27 -11.07
N LEU A 47 -12.41 -15.16 -11.64
CA LEU A 47 -13.30 -14.13 -12.16
C LEU A 47 -13.21 -14.19 -13.68
N ASP A 48 -14.30 -14.53 -14.34
CA ASP A 48 -14.35 -14.53 -15.79
C ASP A 48 -14.51 -13.10 -16.34
N PRO A 49 -13.97 -12.79 -17.53
CA PRO A 49 -14.27 -11.53 -18.20
C PRO A 49 -15.77 -11.41 -18.55
N PRO A 50 -16.36 -10.21 -18.56
CA PRO A 50 -15.73 -8.90 -18.38
C PRO A 50 -15.52 -8.51 -16.90
N HIS A 51 -14.49 -7.68 -16.68
CA HIS A 51 -14.03 -7.26 -15.36
C HIS A 51 -14.55 -5.88 -14.94
N GLY A 52 -15.81 -5.58 -15.28
CA GLY A 52 -16.42 -4.29 -14.98
C GLY A 52 -16.81 -4.15 -13.51
N GLY A 53 -16.94 -2.90 -13.06
CA GLY A 53 -17.39 -2.59 -11.69
C GLY A 53 -18.76 -3.17 -11.34
N HIS A 54 -19.64 -3.32 -12.34
CA HIS A 54 -20.99 -3.85 -12.13
C HIS A 54 -20.96 -5.35 -11.82
N GLU A 55 -20.20 -6.11 -12.59
CA GLU A 55 -20.01 -7.55 -12.47
C GLU A 55 -19.33 -7.90 -11.15
N MET A 56 -18.32 -7.12 -10.76
CA MET A 56 -17.67 -7.25 -9.45
C MET A 56 -18.66 -7.01 -8.30
N THR A 57 -19.47 -5.95 -8.39
CA THR A 57 -20.44 -5.64 -7.33
C THR A 57 -21.50 -6.72 -7.22
N LYS A 58 -22.00 -7.23 -8.35
CA LYS A 58 -22.94 -8.35 -8.38
C LYS A 58 -22.36 -9.58 -7.69
N LYS A 59 -21.11 -9.94 -8.01
CA LYS A 59 -20.43 -11.10 -7.41
C LYS A 59 -20.27 -10.95 -5.90
N ILE A 60 -19.88 -9.76 -5.43
CA ILE A 60 -19.78 -9.47 -3.99
C ILE A 60 -21.16 -9.62 -3.33
N PHE A 61 -22.21 -9.07 -3.95
CA PHE A 61 -23.56 -9.15 -3.40
C PHE A 61 -24.08 -10.59 -3.30
N GLU A 62 -23.84 -11.42 -4.32
CA GLU A 62 -24.14 -12.86 -4.30
C GLU A 62 -23.44 -13.56 -3.13
N ILE A 63 -22.14 -13.32 -2.94
CA ILE A 63 -21.38 -13.86 -1.80
C ILE A 63 -22.01 -13.43 -0.47
N LEU A 64 -22.42 -12.17 -0.33
CA LEU A 64 -23.04 -11.67 0.90
C LEU A 64 -24.38 -12.32 1.20
N LEU A 65 -25.19 -12.56 0.17
CA LEU A 65 -26.47 -13.27 0.29
C LEU A 65 -26.27 -14.73 0.67
N ASP A 66 -25.35 -15.44 0.02
CA ASP A 66 -25.02 -16.84 0.32
C ASP A 66 -24.61 -17.01 1.79
N TRP A 67 -23.76 -16.09 2.27
CA TRP A 67 -23.34 -16.05 3.66
C TRP A 67 -24.38 -15.46 4.61
N GLY A 68 -25.47 -14.87 4.11
CA GLY A 68 -26.56 -14.25 4.89
C GLY A 68 -26.07 -13.11 5.78
N ILE A 69 -25.19 -12.27 5.25
CA ILE A 69 -24.52 -11.16 5.95
C ILE A 69 -24.68 -9.80 5.24
N ASP A 70 -25.48 -9.74 4.18
CA ASP A 70 -25.80 -8.54 3.40
C ASP A 70 -26.23 -7.36 4.26
N ARG A 71 -26.97 -7.61 5.36
CA ARG A 71 -27.46 -6.57 6.28
C ARG A 71 -26.50 -6.21 7.42
N LYS A 72 -25.35 -6.88 7.52
CA LYS A 72 -24.36 -6.67 8.61
C LYS A 72 -23.13 -5.90 8.18
N MET A 73 -23.10 -5.45 6.94
CA MET A 73 -21.98 -4.73 6.35
C MET A 73 -21.74 -3.36 7.01
N PHE A 74 -20.48 -3.07 7.29
CA PHE A 74 -20.00 -1.75 7.72
C PHE A 74 -19.20 -1.08 6.61
N SER A 75 -18.17 -1.76 6.11
CA SER A 75 -17.28 -1.24 5.07
C SER A 75 -16.69 -2.36 4.21
N ILE A 76 -16.14 -1.99 3.06
CA ILE A 76 -15.33 -2.82 2.18
C ILE A 76 -14.03 -2.07 1.83
N THR A 77 -12.91 -2.78 1.95
CA THR A 77 -11.59 -2.29 1.56
C THR A 77 -11.20 -2.86 0.20
N LEU A 78 -10.93 -1.97 -0.77
CA LEU A 78 -10.62 -2.30 -2.17
C LEU A 78 -9.27 -1.68 -2.57
N ASP A 79 -8.65 -2.14 -3.67
CA ASP A 79 -7.51 -1.42 -4.24
C ASP A 79 -7.94 -0.10 -4.92
N ASN A 80 -6.98 0.79 -5.22
CA ASN A 80 -7.27 2.11 -5.80
C ASN A 80 -7.48 2.05 -7.33
N ALA A 81 -8.30 1.09 -7.79
CA ALA A 81 -8.68 0.96 -9.19
C ALA A 81 -10.00 1.70 -9.47
N SER A 82 -10.09 2.44 -10.57
CA SER A 82 -11.30 3.21 -10.94
C SER A 82 -12.56 2.34 -11.14
N ALA A 83 -12.38 1.06 -11.46
CA ALA A 83 -13.48 0.10 -11.57
C ALA A 83 -14.20 -0.13 -10.22
N ASN A 84 -13.51 0.09 -9.10
CA ASN A 84 -14.04 -0.11 -7.74
C ASN A 84 -14.91 1.04 -7.26
N ASP A 85 -14.78 2.24 -7.87
CA ASP A 85 -15.61 3.39 -7.52
C ASP A 85 -17.11 3.11 -7.79
N LYS A 86 -17.45 2.07 -8.56
CA LYS A 86 -18.84 1.64 -8.79
C LYS A 86 -19.38 0.64 -7.77
N CYS A 87 -18.55 0.10 -6.85
CA CYS A 87 -18.99 -0.74 -5.73
C CYS A 87 -19.70 0.05 -4.60
N LEU A 88 -19.94 1.35 -4.79
CA LEU A 88 -20.59 2.28 -3.85
C LEU A 88 -22.08 1.99 -3.57
N ILE A 89 -22.61 0.84 -3.96
CA ILE A 89 -24.05 0.51 -3.98
C ILE A 89 -24.71 0.54 -2.57
N PHE A 90 -23.93 0.65 -1.49
CA PHE A 90 -24.45 0.59 -0.12
C PHE A 90 -24.62 1.93 0.60
N ASN A 91 -24.56 3.07 -0.11
CA ASN A 91 -25.03 4.39 0.37
C ASN A 91 -24.49 4.86 1.75
N GLY A 92 -23.29 4.42 2.15
CA GLY A 92 -22.64 4.84 3.39
C GLY A 92 -21.38 5.66 3.14
N SER A 93 -21.24 6.80 3.83
CA SER A 93 -20.08 7.71 3.74
C SER A 93 -18.72 7.06 4.02
N TYR A 94 -18.72 5.91 4.70
CA TYR A 94 -17.53 5.16 5.12
C TYR A 94 -17.46 3.74 4.54
N PHE A 95 -18.26 3.47 3.49
CA PHE A 95 -18.40 2.12 2.95
C PHE A 95 -17.18 1.69 2.12
N HIS A 96 -16.55 2.60 1.38
CA HIS A 96 -15.39 2.29 0.56
C HIS A 96 -14.11 2.86 1.17
N VAL A 97 -13.20 1.97 1.57
CA VAL A 97 -11.87 2.33 2.06
C VAL A 97 -10.85 1.82 1.05
N ARG A 98 -10.08 2.67 0.36
CA ARG A 98 -9.04 2.13 -0.54
C ARG A 98 -7.84 1.64 0.28
N CYS A 99 -7.15 0.63 -0.22
CA CYS A 99 -6.05 -0.02 0.45
C CYS A 99 -4.88 0.95 0.68
N SER A 100 -4.57 1.17 1.95
CA SER A 100 -3.44 1.96 2.41
C SER A 100 -2.08 1.51 1.85
N ALA A 101 -1.84 0.19 1.81
CA ALA A 101 -0.61 -0.37 1.26
C ALA A 101 -0.45 -0.04 -0.22
N HIS A 102 -1.56 -0.08 -0.95
CA HIS A 102 -1.57 0.30 -2.35
C HIS A 102 -1.30 1.80 -2.54
N ILE A 103 -1.89 2.67 -1.72
CA ILE A 103 -1.63 4.12 -1.76
C ILE A 103 -0.17 4.44 -1.47
N LEU A 104 0.42 3.87 -0.41
CA LEU A 104 1.85 4.08 -0.13
C LEU A 104 2.73 3.61 -1.28
N ASN A 105 2.40 2.46 -1.88
CA ASN A 105 3.11 2.00 -3.07
C ASN A 105 2.97 2.98 -4.25
N LEU A 106 1.79 3.55 -4.50
CA LEU A 106 1.60 4.57 -5.54
C LEU A 106 2.42 5.84 -5.27
N ILE A 107 2.51 6.27 -4.00
CA ILE A 107 3.34 7.41 -3.60
C ILE A 107 4.81 7.12 -3.89
N VAL A 108 5.33 5.99 -3.42
CA VAL A 108 6.72 5.56 -3.66
C VAL A 108 6.99 5.47 -5.16
N GLN A 109 6.13 4.79 -5.93
CA GLN A 109 6.30 4.65 -7.38
C GLN A 109 6.37 6.01 -8.11
N GLU A 110 5.65 7.02 -7.66
CA GLU A 110 5.73 8.36 -8.25
C GLU A 110 7.12 8.99 -8.06
N GLY A 111 7.70 8.83 -6.87
CA GLY A 111 9.08 9.25 -6.61
C GLY A 111 10.10 8.42 -7.42
N LEU A 112 9.89 7.11 -7.47
CA LEU A 112 10.78 6.19 -8.18
C LEU A 112 10.88 6.47 -9.69
N ARG A 113 9.87 7.09 -10.30
CA ARG A 113 9.94 7.51 -11.71
C ARG A 113 11.01 8.57 -11.96
N VAL A 114 11.22 9.47 -11.01
CA VAL A 114 12.24 10.54 -11.08
C VAL A 114 13.64 9.93 -11.01
N ALA A 115 13.82 8.92 -10.17
CA ALA A 115 15.11 8.24 -9.98
C ALA A 115 15.26 6.94 -10.80
N SER A 116 14.49 6.79 -11.87
CA SER A 116 14.33 5.53 -12.63
C SER A 116 15.64 4.96 -13.20
N GLY A 117 16.68 5.78 -13.36
CA GLY A 117 18.04 5.33 -13.71
C GLY A 117 18.79 4.59 -12.59
N ALA A 118 18.52 4.91 -11.32
CA ALA A 118 19.19 4.33 -10.15
C ALA A 118 18.46 3.07 -9.59
N LEU A 119 17.24 2.79 -10.05
CA LEU A 119 16.24 2.07 -9.26
C LEU A 119 16.01 0.60 -9.56
N LYS A 120 16.96 -0.10 -10.18
CA LYS A 120 16.78 -1.53 -10.49
C LYS A 120 16.69 -2.47 -9.28
N LYS A 121 16.78 -1.98 -8.04
CA LYS A 121 16.15 -2.52 -6.79
C LYS A 121 16.75 -1.77 -5.61
N ILE A 122 15.95 -1.14 -4.75
CA ILE A 122 16.40 -0.56 -3.47
C ILE A 122 17.20 -1.59 -2.64
N ARG A 123 16.82 -2.88 -2.71
CA ARG A 123 17.58 -3.99 -2.08
C ARG A 123 18.97 -4.18 -2.69
N MET A 124 19.11 -3.97 -3.99
CA MET A 124 20.42 -4.00 -4.66
C MET A 124 21.24 -2.77 -4.29
N LEU A 125 20.64 -1.58 -4.21
CA LEU A 125 21.32 -0.36 -3.77
C LEU A 125 21.83 -0.48 -2.33
N ASP A 126 20.98 -0.84 -1.36
CA ASP A 126 21.38 -1.03 0.05
C ASP A 126 22.50 -2.06 0.21
N SER A 127 22.47 -3.13 -0.61
CA SER A 127 23.53 -4.13 -0.63
C SER A 127 24.79 -3.61 -1.32
N ALA A 128 24.67 -2.92 -2.46
CA ALA A 128 25.78 -2.43 -3.27
C ALA A 128 26.58 -1.34 -2.57
N ILE A 129 25.94 -0.46 -1.80
CA ILE A 129 26.60 0.60 -1.01
C ILE A 129 27.67 0.00 -0.07
N LYS A 130 27.40 -1.18 0.52
CA LYS A 130 28.35 -1.89 1.41
C LYS A 130 29.62 -2.35 0.68
N TYR A 131 29.55 -2.46 -0.65
CA TYR A 131 30.64 -2.89 -1.52
C TYR A 131 31.24 -1.73 -2.33
N LYS A 132 30.97 -0.46 -1.99
CA LYS A 132 31.51 0.73 -2.69
C LYS A 132 33.01 0.61 -3.00
N HIS A 133 33.82 0.24 -2.01
CA HIS A 133 35.27 0.06 -2.19
C HIS A 133 35.61 -1.10 -3.14
N ALA A 134 34.85 -2.19 -3.10
CA ALA A 134 35.05 -3.32 -4.01
C ALA A 134 34.73 -2.95 -5.46
N PHE A 135 33.68 -2.14 -5.70
CA PHE A 135 33.39 -1.59 -7.03
C PHE A 135 34.49 -0.64 -7.52
N GLY A 136 35.05 0.20 -6.65
CA GLY A 136 36.22 1.03 -6.97
C GLY A 136 37.44 0.19 -7.36
N CYS A 137 37.71 -0.89 -6.62
CA CYS A 137 38.77 -1.84 -6.97
C CYS A 137 38.51 -2.56 -8.31
N LEU A 138 37.26 -2.92 -8.59
CA LEU A 138 36.85 -3.55 -9.84
C LEU A 138 37.10 -2.63 -11.03
N ALA A 139 36.80 -1.33 -10.90
CA ALA A 139 37.03 -0.33 -11.96
C ALA A 139 38.52 -0.15 -12.30
N ILE A 140 39.41 -0.37 -11.32
CA ILE A 140 40.85 -0.36 -11.54
C ILE A 140 41.31 -1.63 -12.26
N ARG A 141 40.71 -2.79 -11.93
CA ARG A 141 41.17 -4.11 -12.37
C ARG A 141 40.56 -4.58 -13.69
N ASP A 142 39.30 -4.27 -13.94
CA ASP A 142 38.55 -4.70 -15.13
C ASP A 142 38.31 -3.50 -16.05
N ARG A 143 39.02 -3.49 -17.18
CA ARG A 143 38.89 -2.43 -18.20
C ARG A 143 37.52 -2.40 -18.87
N ASN A 144 36.74 -3.49 -18.78
CA ASN A 144 35.39 -3.55 -19.32
C ASN A 144 34.34 -2.99 -18.33
N TYR A 145 34.72 -2.70 -17.08
CA TYR A 145 33.83 -2.09 -16.10
C TYR A 145 33.84 -0.56 -16.23
N VAL A 146 33.07 -0.07 -17.20
CA VAL A 146 33.09 1.35 -17.62
C VAL A 146 32.17 2.27 -16.80
N HIS A 147 31.26 1.70 -16.00
CA HIS A 147 30.22 2.43 -15.29
C HIS A 147 30.33 2.24 -13.77
N CYS A 148 31.43 2.72 -13.20
CA CYS A 148 31.57 2.85 -11.76
C CYS A 148 30.89 4.16 -11.30
N PRO A 149 29.97 4.12 -10.32
CA PRO A 149 29.38 5.34 -9.79
C PRO A 149 30.44 6.23 -9.13
N SER A 150 30.28 7.54 -9.31
CA SER A 150 31.05 8.59 -8.63
C SER A 150 30.72 8.65 -7.13
N ASP A 151 31.55 9.33 -6.35
CA ASP A 151 31.30 9.53 -4.92
C ASP A 151 29.97 10.26 -4.66
N ASP A 152 29.61 11.23 -5.51
CA ASP A 152 28.33 11.95 -5.43
C ASP A 152 27.13 11.04 -5.72
N GLU A 153 27.26 10.13 -6.70
CA GLU A 153 26.21 9.13 -6.98
C GLU A 153 26.06 8.13 -5.83
N TRP A 154 27.16 7.64 -5.26
CA TRP A 154 27.11 6.78 -4.07
C TRP A 154 26.46 7.49 -2.87
N ASN A 155 26.79 8.75 -2.65
CA ASN A 155 26.21 9.56 -1.57
C ASN A 155 24.72 9.79 -1.79
N ARG A 156 24.30 10.09 -3.03
CA ARG A 156 22.89 10.21 -3.41
C ARG A 156 22.13 8.90 -3.16
N ASP A 157 22.67 7.77 -3.63
CA ASP A 157 22.05 6.45 -3.47
C ASP A 157 21.88 6.06 -1.99
N ALA A 158 22.87 6.37 -1.15
CA ALA A 158 22.79 6.16 0.29
C ALA A 158 21.67 6.98 0.93
N ARG A 159 21.58 8.29 0.60
CA ARG A 159 20.51 9.16 1.09
C ARG A 159 19.13 8.74 0.59
N MET A 160 19.04 8.26 -0.64
CA MET A 160 17.80 7.70 -1.18
C MET A 160 17.38 6.42 -0.44
N CYS A 161 18.31 5.52 -0.14
CA CYS A 161 18.02 4.33 0.64
C CYS A 161 17.54 4.68 2.06
N GLU A 162 18.19 5.65 2.71
CA GLU A 162 17.76 6.17 4.01
C GLU A 162 16.33 6.70 3.96
N PHE A 163 16.03 7.55 2.96
CA PHE A 163 14.70 8.12 2.76
C PHE A 163 13.61 7.08 2.47
N LEU A 164 13.91 6.06 1.64
CA LEU A 164 12.92 5.06 1.23
C LEU A 164 12.71 3.95 2.28
N LYS A 165 13.65 3.76 3.21
CA LYS A 165 13.58 2.70 4.22
C LYS A 165 12.35 2.78 5.13
N PRO A 166 11.95 3.95 5.67
CA PRO A 166 10.69 4.10 6.42
C PRO A 166 9.45 3.68 5.62
N PHE A 167 9.40 3.93 4.31
CA PHE A 167 8.29 3.48 3.47
C PHE A 167 8.24 1.97 3.39
N PHE A 168 9.36 1.30 3.17
CA PHE A 168 9.44 -0.17 3.14
C PHE A 168 8.99 -0.79 4.46
N VAL A 169 9.47 -0.27 5.59
CA VAL A 169 9.07 -0.74 6.93
C VAL A 169 7.58 -0.53 7.14
N THR A 170 7.06 0.64 6.79
CA THR A 170 5.63 0.98 6.92
C THR A 170 4.78 0.06 6.06
N THR A 171 5.13 -0.14 4.78
CA THR A 171 4.41 -1.05 3.88
C THR A 171 4.33 -2.47 4.45
N ASN A 172 5.43 -3.02 4.95
CA ASN A 172 5.41 -4.36 5.56
C ASN A 172 4.52 -4.41 6.81
N LEU A 173 4.57 -3.37 7.65
CA LEU A 173 3.74 -3.29 8.84
C LEU A 173 2.25 -3.24 8.48
N ILE A 174 1.87 -2.47 7.46
CA ILE A 174 0.46 -2.27 7.09
C ILE A 174 -0.10 -3.37 6.19
N SER A 175 0.76 -4.21 5.60
CA SER A 175 0.38 -5.42 4.88
C SER A 175 0.11 -6.61 5.81
N GLY A 176 0.35 -6.48 7.12
CA GLY A 176 0.01 -7.49 8.12
C GLY A 176 -1.51 -7.66 8.29
N SER A 177 -1.96 -8.88 8.60
CA SER A 177 -3.39 -9.23 8.70
C SER A 177 -3.80 -9.85 10.05
N THR A 178 -2.88 -9.93 11.01
CA THR A 178 -3.06 -10.66 12.28
C THR A 178 -3.35 -9.76 13.49
N TYR A 179 -3.39 -8.43 13.32
CA TYR A 179 -3.63 -7.46 14.38
C TYR A 179 -4.47 -6.27 13.88
N PRO A 180 -5.19 -5.56 14.77
CA PRO A 180 -5.88 -4.31 14.42
C PRO A 180 -4.86 -3.27 13.92
N MET A 181 -5.04 -2.83 12.68
CA MET A 181 -4.07 -1.99 11.98
C MET A 181 -4.39 -0.50 12.04
N SER A 182 -5.65 -0.13 12.23
CA SER A 182 -6.16 1.22 11.94
C SER A 182 -5.56 2.29 12.86
N ASN A 183 -5.44 2.00 14.16
CA ASN A 183 -4.80 2.88 15.15
C ASN A 183 -3.28 3.03 14.91
N TRP A 184 -2.60 1.95 14.53
CA TRP A 184 -1.17 2.00 14.20
C TRP A 184 -0.90 2.72 12.87
N TYR A 185 -1.83 2.62 11.93
CA TYR A 185 -1.69 3.17 10.58
C TYR A 185 -1.51 4.68 10.60
N PHE A 186 -2.34 5.42 11.35
CA PHE A 186 -2.28 6.88 11.41
C PHE A 186 -0.89 7.37 11.82
N MET A 187 -0.31 6.77 12.87
CA MET A 187 1.03 7.15 13.35
C MET A 187 2.13 6.87 12.33
N GLN A 188 2.03 5.79 11.55
CA GLN A 188 3.00 5.53 10.49
C GLN A 188 2.86 6.51 9.33
N VAL A 189 1.63 6.83 8.93
CA VAL A 189 1.42 7.81 7.86
C VAL A 189 1.88 9.20 8.28
N TRP A 190 1.64 9.59 9.53
CA TRP A 190 2.16 10.84 10.06
C TRP A 190 3.71 10.87 10.04
N LYS A 191 4.38 9.76 10.37
CA LYS A 191 5.84 9.65 10.23
C LYS A 191 6.29 9.82 8.78
N ILE A 192 5.56 9.24 7.83
CA ILE A 192 5.83 9.40 6.39
C ILE A 192 5.63 10.86 5.96
N GLU A 193 4.56 11.52 6.39
CA GLU A 193 4.31 12.94 6.09
C GLU A 193 5.45 13.81 6.64
N LYS A 194 5.84 13.60 7.90
CA LYS A 194 6.93 14.31 8.54
C LYS A 194 8.23 14.12 7.76
N LEU A 195 8.56 12.88 7.37
CA LEU A 195 9.73 12.57 6.57
C LEU A 195 9.71 13.27 5.20
N LEU A 196 8.56 13.28 4.52
CA LEU A 196 8.41 14.01 3.25
C LEU A 196 8.63 15.51 3.43
N ARG A 197 8.15 16.11 4.53
CA ARG A 197 8.35 17.54 4.83
C ARG A 197 9.81 17.86 5.14
N GLU A 198 10.53 16.96 5.82
CA GLU A 198 11.96 17.13 6.10
C GLU A 198 12.78 17.06 4.81
N PHE A 199 12.52 16.07 3.95
CA PHE A 199 13.30 15.83 2.74
C PHE A 199 12.95 16.78 1.57
N ILE A 200 11.89 17.58 1.67
CA ILE A 200 11.56 18.58 0.64
C ILE A 200 12.61 19.71 0.58
N MET A 201 13.35 19.90 1.67
CA MET A 201 14.45 20.86 1.78
C MET A 201 15.82 20.24 1.46
N CYS A 202 15.85 19.02 0.91
CA CYS A 202 17.10 18.35 0.53
C CYS A 202 17.88 19.18 -0.51
N GLU A 203 19.19 19.29 -0.31
CA GLU A 203 20.10 19.94 -1.25
C GLU A 203 20.27 19.16 -2.57
N ASP A 204 20.16 17.83 -2.53
CA ASP A 204 20.23 17.01 -3.74
C ASP A 204 18.96 17.20 -4.57
N LEU A 205 19.12 17.77 -5.76
CA LEU A 205 18.01 18.14 -6.65
C LEU A 205 17.16 16.95 -7.10
N VAL A 206 17.78 15.77 -7.28
CA VAL A 206 17.06 14.55 -7.68
C VAL A 206 16.18 14.06 -6.54
N ILE A 207 16.72 14.03 -5.32
CA ILE A 207 15.97 13.66 -4.11
C ILE A 207 14.85 14.69 -3.87
N LYS A 208 15.14 15.98 -4.01
CA LYS A 208 14.15 17.05 -3.83
C LYS A 208 12.99 16.94 -4.83
N GLU A 209 13.28 16.67 -6.10
CA GLU A 209 12.24 16.44 -7.11
C GLU A 209 11.43 15.18 -6.80
N MET A 210 12.09 14.07 -6.47
CA MET A 210 11.45 12.82 -6.05
C MET A 210 10.46 13.07 -4.90
N VAL A 211 10.92 13.71 -3.83
CA VAL A 211 10.12 14.00 -2.63
C VAL A 211 8.95 14.94 -2.97
N SER A 212 9.16 15.94 -3.82
CA SER A 212 8.10 16.86 -4.24
C SER A 212 6.96 16.13 -4.98
N LYS A 213 7.30 15.22 -5.89
CA LYS A 213 6.32 14.38 -6.60
C LYS A 213 5.59 13.45 -5.63
N MET A 214 6.32 12.82 -4.71
CA MET A 214 5.73 11.97 -3.66
C MET A 214 4.79 12.76 -2.75
N MET A 215 5.16 13.97 -2.34
CA MET A 215 4.33 14.85 -1.50
C MET A 215 3.04 15.27 -2.21
N THR A 216 3.12 15.62 -3.50
CA THR A 216 1.90 15.94 -4.28
C THR A 216 0.96 14.74 -4.34
N LYS A 217 1.52 13.53 -4.54
CA LYS A 217 0.74 12.29 -4.54
C LYS A 217 0.14 12.00 -3.16
N PHE A 218 0.92 12.21 -2.09
CA PHE A 218 0.48 12.04 -0.71
C PHE A 218 -0.71 12.94 -0.39
N SER A 219 -0.60 14.24 -0.66
CA SER A 219 -1.66 15.22 -0.40
C SER A 219 -2.97 14.92 -1.11
N LYS A 220 -2.90 14.34 -2.33
CA LYS A 220 -4.08 13.91 -3.08
C LYS A 220 -4.90 12.85 -2.33
N TYR A 221 -4.26 11.94 -1.61
CA TYR A 221 -4.95 10.84 -0.92
C TYR A 221 -5.22 11.14 0.54
N TRP A 222 -4.43 11.99 1.20
CA TRP A 222 -4.50 12.11 2.65
C TRP A 222 -5.72 12.87 3.17
N HIS A 223 -6.27 13.80 2.39
CA HIS A 223 -7.43 14.59 2.83
C HIS A 223 -8.66 13.72 3.13
N ASP A 224 -8.95 12.73 2.27
CA ASP A 224 -10.11 11.85 2.39
C ASP A 224 -9.94 10.76 3.49
N TYR A 225 -8.71 10.45 3.86
CA TYR A 225 -8.38 9.32 4.76
C TYR A 225 -8.29 9.72 6.23
N CYS A 226 -8.06 11.00 6.50
CA CYS A 226 -7.81 11.50 7.84
C CYS A 226 -8.95 11.15 8.80
N GLU A 227 -10.22 11.22 8.35
CA GLU A 227 -11.38 11.02 9.23
C GLU A 227 -11.52 9.58 9.76
N ILE A 228 -11.54 8.57 8.88
CA ILE A 228 -11.74 7.16 9.27
C ILE A 228 -10.60 6.70 10.19
N LEU A 229 -9.38 7.13 9.89
CA LEU A 229 -8.19 6.77 10.63
C LEU A 229 -8.13 7.51 11.97
N ALA A 230 -8.49 8.79 12.00
CA ALA A 230 -8.56 9.56 13.23
C ALA A 230 -9.58 8.96 14.21
N ILE A 231 -10.75 8.51 13.72
CA ILE A 231 -11.73 7.80 14.56
C ILE A 231 -11.08 6.58 15.23
N SER A 232 -10.31 5.80 14.48
CA SER A 232 -9.65 4.60 15.02
C SER A 232 -8.57 4.90 16.05
N VAL A 233 -7.91 6.07 15.97
CA VAL A 233 -6.93 6.51 16.96
C VAL A 233 -7.61 7.08 18.20
N ILE A 234 -8.69 7.85 18.03
CA ILE A 234 -9.45 8.44 19.15
C ILE A 234 -10.10 7.33 20.01
N LEU A 235 -10.51 6.24 19.38
CA LEU A 235 -11.12 5.09 20.05
C LEU A 235 -10.11 4.06 20.59
N ASP A 236 -8.80 4.31 20.43
CA ASP A 236 -7.74 3.49 21.02
C ASP A 236 -7.48 3.99 22.46
N PRO A 237 -7.77 3.19 23.51
CA PRO A 237 -7.66 3.62 24.91
C PRO A 237 -6.23 3.95 25.36
#